data_AF-A0A0F9D8R1-F1
#
_entry.id   AF-A0A0F9D8R1-F1
#
_cell.length_a   1.000
_cell.length_b   1.000
_cell.length_c   1.000
_cell.angle_alpha   90.00
_cell.angle_beta   90.00
_cell.angle_gamma   90.00
#
_symmetry.space_group_name_H-M   'P 1'
#
loop_
_entity.id
_entity.type
_entity.pdbx_description
1 polymer ?
#
loop_
_entity_poly.entity_id
_entity_poly.type
_entity_poly.pdbx_seq_one_letter_code
_entity_poly.pdbx_strand_id
1 'polypeptide(L)'
;MLNRRTDRNAGFTLLEMLIAAMLSIGLAMITAQFWTYFSRQLNDLSARTRVAQELRFAVDSVARDMGPAVGATPVGQDSVLVCKDGGDANGLPEGGEPDSLIMYSLVDGQLVREDQASGVEIVIADNVSSFAVEDVGVSVLRMTIVVERGDVSRQVALLWSRP
;
A
#
# COMPACT_ATOMS: atom_id res chain seq x y z
N MET A 1 47.15 -22.47 51.97
CA MET A 1 46.12 -21.88 52.85
C MET A 1 45.17 -21.05 52.00
N LEU A 2 43.97 -21.57 51.70
CA LEU A 2 42.94 -20.89 50.92
C LEU A 2 41.76 -20.59 51.85
N ASN A 3 41.55 -19.31 52.14
CA ASN A 3 40.55 -18.81 53.07
C ASN A 3 39.21 -18.65 52.33
N ARG A 4 38.37 -19.69 52.37
CA ARG A 4 36.99 -19.63 51.85
C ARG A 4 36.15 -18.84 52.85
N ARG A 5 35.91 -17.55 52.58
CA ARG A 5 34.86 -16.80 53.26
C ARG A 5 33.53 -17.43 52.87
N THR A 6 32.88 -18.07 53.83
CA THR A 6 31.48 -18.47 53.73
C THR A 6 30.64 -17.20 53.80
N ASP A 7 30.23 -16.71 52.64
CA ASP A 7 29.14 -15.73 52.58
C ASP A 7 27.92 -16.38 53.25
N ARG A 8 27.59 -15.88 54.44
CA ARG A 8 26.38 -16.26 55.15
C ARG A 8 25.21 -15.87 54.26
N ASN A 9 24.49 -16.87 53.75
CA ASN A 9 23.23 -16.68 53.04
C ASN A 9 22.27 -15.87 53.93
N ALA A 10 22.17 -14.56 53.67
CA ALA A 10 21.16 -13.71 54.26
C ALA A 10 19.82 -14.09 53.61
N GLY A 11 18.99 -14.84 54.33
CA GLY A 11 17.64 -15.17 53.88
C GLY A 11 16.78 -13.92 53.82
N PHE A 12 15.98 -13.78 52.76
CA PHE A 12 15.00 -12.71 52.63
C PHE A 12 13.88 -12.86 53.67
N THR A 13 13.43 -11.74 54.23
CA THR A 13 12.31 -11.72 55.17
C THR A 13 10.98 -11.91 54.42
N LEU A 14 9.97 -12.49 55.08
CA LEU A 14 8.63 -12.68 54.48
C LEU A 14 8.00 -11.35 54.02
N LEU A 15 8.32 -10.24 54.71
CA LEU A 15 7.86 -8.91 54.37
C LEU A 15 8.48 -8.42 53.05
N GLU A 16 9.77 -8.65 52.83
CA GLU A 16 10.44 -8.28 51.58
C GLU A 16 9.87 -9.05 50.39
N MET A 17 9.59 -10.35 50.57
CA MET A 17 8.95 -11.16 49.53
C MET A 17 7.54 -10.67 49.19
N LEU A 18 6.76 -10.24 50.20
CA LEU A 18 5.44 -9.65 50.00
C LEU A 18 5.53 -8.33 49.21
N ILE A 19 6.44 -7.45 49.61
CA ILE A 19 6.66 -6.16 48.94
C ILE A 19 7.12 -6.38 47.49
N ALA A 20 8.06 -7.30 47.27
CA ALA A 20 8.53 -7.64 45.94
C ALA A 20 7.41 -8.20 45.05
N ALA A 21 6.52 -9.04 45.61
CA ALA A 21 5.37 -9.58 44.88
C ALA A 21 4.38 -8.47 44.49
N MET A 22 4.04 -7.56 45.41
CA MET A 22 3.15 -6.43 45.12
C MET A 22 3.75 -5.50 44.06
N LEU A 23 5.05 -5.19 44.16
CA LEU A 23 5.76 -4.38 43.16
C LEU A 23 5.80 -5.08 41.79
N SER A 24 6.03 -6.39 41.75
CA SER A 24 6.04 -7.17 40.51
C SER A 24 4.68 -7.16 39.81
N ILE A 25 3.59 -7.28 40.59
CA ILE A 25 2.22 -7.19 40.07
C ILE A 25 1.96 -5.80 39.48
N GLY A 26 2.33 -4.73 40.20
CA GLY A 26 2.21 -3.36 39.72
C GLY A 26 2.99 -3.13 38.41
N LEU A 27 4.22 -3.63 38.35
CA LEU A 27 5.06 -3.55 37.15
C LEU A 27 4.45 -4.33 35.97
N ALA A 28 3.89 -5.51 36.23
CA ALA A 28 3.23 -6.32 35.20
C ALA A 28 2.00 -5.59 34.63
N MET A 29 1.18 -4.94 35.47
CA MET A 29 0.03 -4.16 35.02
C MET A 29 0.45 -2.97 34.15
N ILE A 30 1.46 -2.21 34.58
CA ILE A 30 1.98 -1.07 33.83
C ILE A 30 2.52 -1.54 32.47
N THR A 31 3.30 -2.61 32.45
CA THR A 31 3.86 -3.17 31.22
C THR A 31 2.76 -3.64 30.27
N ALA A 32 1.73 -4.31 30.77
CA ALA A 32 0.58 -4.74 29.97
C ALA A 32 -0.15 -3.54 29.36
N GLN A 33 -0.36 -2.47 30.12
CA GLN A 33 -1.00 -1.26 29.62
C GLN A 33 -0.16 -0.60 28.53
N PHE A 34 1.15 -0.43 28.74
CA PHE A 34 2.07 0.07 27.71
C PHE A 34 2.02 -0.78 26.44
N TRP A 35 1.99 -2.11 26.58
CA TRP A 35 1.92 -3.02 25.43
C TRP A 35 0.66 -2.82 24.59
N THR A 36 -0.51 -2.65 25.23
CA THR A 36 -1.76 -2.43 24.50
C THR A 36 -1.76 -1.12 23.70
N TYR A 37 -1.23 -0.03 24.27
CA TYR A 37 -1.10 1.24 23.55
C TYR A 37 -0.11 1.15 22.41
N PHE A 38 1.06 0.54 22.65
CA PHE A 38 2.09 0.37 21.65
C PHE A 38 1.63 -0.50 20.47
N SER A 39 0.95 -1.62 20.75
CA SER A 39 0.43 -2.51 19.72
C SER A 39 -0.59 -1.81 18.80
N ARG A 40 -1.47 -0.97 19.36
CA ARG A 40 -2.42 -0.18 18.56
C ARG A 40 -1.72 0.80 17.63
N GLN A 41 -0.69 1.51 18.12
CA GLN A 41 0.08 2.45 17.31
C GLN A 41 0.85 1.75 16.20
N LEU A 42 1.44 0.59 16.47
CA LEU A 42 2.13 -0.19 15.44
C LEU A 42 1.18 -0.67 14.35
N ASN A 43 -0.03 -1.08 14.72
CA ASN A 43 -1.04 -1.52 13.74
C ASN A 43 -1.50 -0.36 12.84
N ASP A 44 -1.73 0.84 13.40
CA ASP A 44 -2.06 2.05 12.62
C ASP A 44 -0.91 2.44 11.68
N LEU A 45 0.33 2.44 12.18
CA LEU A 45 1.51 2.74 11.35
C LEU A 45 1.67 1.73 10.20
N SER A 46 1.45 0.45 10.47
CA SER A 46 1.48 -0.61 9.47
C SER A 46 0.40 -0.41 8.40
N ALA A 47 -0.83 -0.08 8.81
CA ALA A 47 -1.92 0.22 7.89
C ALA A 47 -1.59 1.41 6.98
N ARG A 48 -1.10 2.52 7.54
CA ARG A 48 -0.68 3.71 6.78
C ARG A 48 0.45 3.43 5.80
N THR A 49 1.45 2.66 6.24
CA THR A 49 2.59 2.30 5.39
C THR A 49 2.13 1.43 4.22
N ARG A 50 1.24 0.45 4.48
CA ARG A 50 0.70 -0.38 3.42
C ARG A 50 -0.09 0.44 2.40
N VAL A 51 -1.04 1.26 2.84
CA VAL A 51 -1.84 2.13 1.96
C VAL A 51 -0.93 3.02 1.09
N ALA A 52 0.12 3.59 1.67
CA ALA A 52 1.07 4.41 0.92
C ALA A 52 1.89 3.60 -0.10
N GLN A 53 2.28 2.37 0.22
CA GLN A 53 3.01 1.47 -0.69
C GLN A 53 2.13 1.04 -1.88
N GLU A 54 0.90 0.61 -1.63
CA GLU A 54 -0.06 0.21 -2.67
C GLU A 54 -0.32 1.38 -3.64
N LEU A 55 -0.59 2.57 -3.08
CA LEU A 55 -0.81 3.76 -3.90
C LEU A 55 0.42 4.12 -4.73
N ARG A 56 1.63 3.96 -4.17
CA ARG A 56 2.87 4.21 -4.89
C ARG A 56 3.09 3.22 -6.03
N PHE A 57 2.87 1.94 -5.81
CA PHE A 57 2.96 0.94 -6.88
C PHE A 57 1.94 1.19 -7.98
N ALA A 58 0.72 1.57 -7.62
CA ALA A 58 -0.30 1.97 -8.57
C ALA A 58 0.17 3.14 -9.45
N VAL A 59 0.62 4.22 -8.82
CA VAL A 59 1.08 5.44 -9.50
C VAL A 59 2.30 5.17 -10.36
N ASP A 60 3.30 4.45 -9.84
CA ASP A 60 4.53 4.14 -10.58
C ASP A 60 4.22 3.26 -11.80
N SER A 61 3.30 2.30 -11.67
CA SER A 61 2.88 1.47 -12.80
C SER A 61 2.12 2.27 -13.85
N VAL A 62 1.14 3.09 -13.45
CA VAL A 62 0.36 3.92 -14.38
C VAL A 62 1.27 4.93 -15.08
N ALA A 63 2.13 5.63 -14.34
CA ALA A 63 3.06 6.60 -14.90
C ALA A 63 4.02 5.97 -15.94
N ARG A 64 4.48 4.75 -15.68
CA ARG A 64 5.37 4.01 -16.59
C ARG A 64 4.69 3.69 -17.92
N ASP A 65 3.42 3.32 -17.91
CA ASP A 65 2.70 2.99 -19.15
C ASP A 65 2.11 4.21 -19.85
N MET A 66 1.79 5.26 -19.11
CA MET A 66 1.28 6.54 -19.65
C MET A 66 2.36 7.41 -20.31
N GLY A 67 3.62 7.29 -19.88
CA GLY A 67 4.74 8.03 -20.49
C GLY A 67 4.85 7.85 -22.01
N PRO A 68 4.87 6.62 -22.54
CA PRO A 68 4.88 6.34 -23.98
C PRO A 68 3.48 6.19 -24.61
N ALA A 69 2.41 6.54 -23.90
CA ALA A 69 1.06 6.38 -24.42
C ALA A 69 0.77 7.41 -25.52
N VAL A 70 0.15 6.96 -26.62
CA VAL A 70 -0.37 7.81 -27.70
C VAL A 70 -1.86 8.06 -27.58
N GLY A 71 -2.55 7.24 -26.78
CA GLY A 71 -3.96 7.40 -26.48
C GLY A 71 -4.33 6.76 -25.15
N ALA A 72 -5.34 7.32 -24.50
CA ALA A 72 -6.00 6.72 -23.35
C ALA A 72 -7.50 6.96 -23.49
N THR A 73 -8.29 5.90 -23.31
CA THR A 73 -9.74 5.93 -23.48
C THR A 73 -10.40 5.31 -22.26
N PRO A 74 -11.31 6.02 -21.56
CA PRO A 74 -12.07 5.42 -20.47
C PRO A 74 -12.97 4.30 -21.00
N VAL A 75 -12.97 3.16 -20.32
CA VAL A 75 -13.81 2.00 -20.64
C VAL A 75 -14.73 1.77 -19.45
N GLY A 76 -15.85 2.51 -19.40
CA GLY A 76 -16.71 2.53 -18.21
C GLY A 76 -16.26 3.59 -17.19
N GLN A 77 -16.65 3.40 -15.92
CA GLN A 77 -16.37 4.38 -14.85
C GLN A 77 -15.07 4.08 -14.11
N ASP A 78 -14.63 2.84 -14.19
CA ASP A 78 -13.70 2.15 -13.31
C ASP A 78 -12.69 1.32 -14.11
N SER A 79 -12.52 1.65 -15.38
CA SER A 79 -11.43 1.13 -16.22
C SER A 79 -10.97 2.14 -17.26
N VAL A 80 -9.71 2.01 -17.69
CA VAL A 80 -9.11 2.80 -18.76
C VAL A 80 -8.25 1.91 -19.64
N LEU A 81 -8.40 2.07 -20.95
CA LEU A 81 -7.57 1.44 -21.95
C LEU A 81 -6.49 2.43 -22.40
N VAL A 82 -5.24 2.03 -22.29
CA VAL A 82 -4.06 2.80 -22.66
C VAL A 82 -3.45 2.18 -23.89
N CYS A 83 -3.25 2.99 -24.93
CA CYS A 83 -2.60 2.59 -26.16
C CYS A 83 -1.19 3.18 -26.18
N LYS A 84 -0.20 2.30 -26.28
CA LYS A 84 1.21 2.64 -26.37
C LYS A 84 1.68 2.35 -27.78
N ASP A 85 2.34 3.34 -28.36
CA ASP A 85 2.89 3.27 -29.71
C ASP A 85 3.96 2.17 -29.77
N GLY A 86 3.85 1.30 -30.76
CA GLY A 86 4.83 0.26 -31.02
C GLY A 86 5.50 0.42 -32.39
N GLY A 87 6.58 -0.34 -32.62
CA GLY A 87 7.23 -0.40 -33.92
C GLY A 87 7.86 0.93 -34.34
N ASP A 88 7.48 1.45 -35.51
CA ASP A 88 8.08 2.65 -36.12
C ASP A 88 7.57 3.98 -35.53
N ALA A 89 6.86 3.95 -34.41
CA ALA A 89 6.43 5.10 -33.61
C ALA A 89 5.78 6.22 -34.45
N ASN A 90 4.60 5.94 -34.99
CA ASN A 90 3.90 6.87 -35.88
C ASN A 90 3.00 7.88 -35.13
N GLY A 91 2.86 7.73 -33.80
CA GLY A 91 2.06 8.60 -32.93
C GLY A 91 0.56 8.36 -33.00
N LEU A 92 0.11 7.29 -33.67
CA LEU A 92 -1.30 6.98 -33.89
C LEU A 92 -1.72 5.78 -33.04
N PRO A 93 -2.90 5.81 -32.39
CA PRO A 93 -3.41 4.67 -31.65
C PRO A 93 -4.10 3.69 -32.62
N GLU A 94 -3.37 2.71 -33.13
CA GLU A 94 -3.85 1.77 -34.15
C GLU A 94 -4.49 0.51 -33.55
N GLY A 95 -4.40 0.32 -32.23
CA GLY A 95 -5.20 -0.69 -31.50
C GLY A 95 -4.88 -2.15 -31.86
N GLY A 96 -3.74 -2.39 -32.49
CA GLY A 96 -3.23 -3.70 -32.89
C GLY A 96 -1.73 -3.62 -33.15
N GLU A 97 -1.08 -4.75 -33.47
CA GLU A 97 0.36 -4.77 -33.73
C GLU A 97 0.77 -3.68 -34.76
N PRO A 98 1.81 -2.89 -34.47
CA PRO A 98 2.80 -3.07 -33.41
C PRO A 98 2.44 -2.47 -32.04
N ASP A 99 1.32 -1.73 -31.93
CA ASP A 99 0.91 -1.08 -30.68
C ASP A 99 0.56 -2.08 -29.59
N SER A 100 0.79 -1.65 -28.35
CA SER A 100 0.37 -2.42 -27.16
C SER A 100 -0.79 -1.73 -26.45
N LEU A 101 -1.78 -2.54 -26.10
CA LEU A 101 -2.97 -2.11 -25.36
C LEU A 101 -2.90 -2.61 -23.93
N ILE A 102 -2.90 -1.69 -22.98
CA ILE A 102 -2.88 -1.98 -21.54
C ILE A 102 -4.21 -1.52 -20.95
N MET A 103 -4.96 -2.45 -20.36
CA MET A 103 -6.17 -2.13 -19.62
C MET A 103 -5.84 -2.00 -18.13
N TYR A 104 -6.35 -0.95 -17.50
CA TYR A 104 -6.43 -0.87 -16.05
C TYR A 104 -7.88 -0.99 -15.64
N SER A 105 -8.17 -1.88 -14.69
CA SER A 105 -9.52 -2.13 -14.19
C SER A 105 -9.53 -2.35 -12.69
N LEU A 106 -10.60 -1.92 -12.03
CA LEU A 106 -10.86 -2.24 -10.63
C LEU A 106 -11.68 -3.53 -10.54
N VAL A 107 -11.11 -4.57 -9.96
CA VAL A 107 -11.75 -5.89 -9.79
C VAL A 107 -11.60 -6.31 -8.34
N ASP A 108 -12.72 -6.54 -7.64
CA ASP A 108 -12.75 -7.02 -6.25
C ASP A 108 -11.85 -6.24 -5.26
N GLY A 109 -11.77 -4.91 -5.43
CA GLY A 109 -10.93 -4.05 -4.59
C GLY A 109 -9.44 -4.08 -4.96
N GLN A 110 -9.10 -4.62 -6.12
CA GLN A 110 -7.75 -4.65 -6.67
C GLN A 110 -7.68 -3.87 -7.96
N LEU A 111 -6.67 -3.01 -8.09
CA LEU A 111 -6.36 -2.39 -9.37
C LEU A 111 -5.47 -3.35 -10.16
N VAL A 112 -6.02 -3.85 -11.26
CA VAL A 112 -5.39 -4.83 -12.14
C VAL A 112 -4.91 -4.11 -13.39
N ARG A 113 -3.70 -4.45 -13.82
CA ARG A 113 -3.12 -4.07 -15.10
C ARG A 113 -3.10 -5.31 -15.99
N GLU A 114 -3.81 -5.27 -17.10
CA GLU A 114 -3.86 -6.35 -18.09
C GLU A 114 -3.19 -5.90 -19.40
N ASP A 115 -2.26 -6.70 -19.89
CA ASP A 115 -1.75 -6.57 -21.25
C ASP A 115 -2.69 -7.33 -22.21
N GLN A 116 -3.44 -6.61 -23.04
CA GLN A 116 -4.50 -7.19 -23.88
C GLN A 116 -3.97 -8.12 -24.98
N ALA A 117 -2.70 -7.96 -25.39
CA ALA A 117 -2.12 -8.82 -26.42
C ALA A 117 -1.73 -10.19 -25.85
N SER A 118 -1.19 -10.21 -24.63
CA SER A 118 -0.73 -11.43 -23.97
C SER A 118 -1.74 -12.05 -23.00
N GLY A 119 -2.76 -11.30 -22.59
CA GLY A 119 -3.70 -11.67 -21.53
C GLY A 119 -3.05 -11.73 -20.13
N VAL A 120 -1.86 -11.15 -19.96
CA VAL A 120 -1.17 -11.17 -18.67
C VAL A 120 -1.75 -10.11 -17.76
N GLU A 121 -2.34 -10.57 -16.65
CA GLU A 121 -2.85 -9.73 -15.58
C GLU A 121 -1.85 -9.59 -14.43
N ILE A 122 -1.69 -8.37 -13.93
CA ILE A 122 -0.85 -8.05 -12.79
C ILE A 122 -1.65 -7.17 -11.84
N VAL A 123 -1.82 -7.62 -10.60
CA VAL A 123 -2.36 -6.77 -9.53
C VAL A 123 -1.29 -5.74 -9.15
N ILE A 124 -1.60 -4.46 -9.37
CA ILE A 124 -0.66 -3.35 -9.11
C ILE A 124 -0.95 -2.63 -7.80
N ALA A 125 -2.17 -2.75 -7.28
CA ALA A 125 -2.53 -2.28 -5.96
C ALA A 125 -3.70 -3.08 -5.36
N ASP A 126 -3.63 -3.32 -4.05
CA ASP A 126 -4.68 -3.97 -3.27
C ASP A 126 -5.39 -2.98 -2.32
N ASN A 127 -6.60 -3.32 -1.89
CA ASN A 127 -7.48 -2.48 -1.07
C ASN A 127 -7.83 -1.13 -1.71
N VAL A 128 -8.01 -1.12 -3.03
CA VAL A 128 -8.46 0.02 -3.81
C VAL A 128 -9.98 0.12 -3.66
N SER A 129 -10.48 1.16 -2.97
CA SER A 129 -11.92 1.35 -2.79
C SER A 129 -12.57 1.98 -4.01
N SER A 130 -11.82 2.75 -4.79
CA SER A 130 -12.30 3.44 -5.97
C SER A 130 -11.19 3.68 -6.97
N PHE A 131 -11.51 3.46 -8.24
CA PHE A 131 -10.74 3.91 -9.39
C PHE A 131 -11.71 4.64 -10.31
N ALA A 132 -11.53 5.94 -10.50
CA ALA A 132 -12.41 6.76 -11.32
C ALA A 132 -11.63 7.38 -12.46
N VAL A 133 -12.17 7.28 -13.67
CA VAL A 133 -11.55 7.83 -14.88
C VAL A 133 -12.50 8.85 -15.50
N GLU A 134 -12.03 10.09 -15.60
CA GLU A 134 -12.82 11.21 -16.11
C GLU A 134 -12.08 11.91 -17.25
N ASP A 135 -12.81 12.29 -18.29
CA ASP A 135 -12.32 13.22 -19.29
C ASP A 135 -12.59 14.65 -18.81
N VAL A 136 -11.53 15.42 -18.57
CA VAL A 136 -11.60 16.76 -17.94
C VAL A 136 -11.38 17.89 -18.96
N GLY A 137 -11.18 17.56 -20.24
CA GLY A 137 -10.99 18.57 -21.27
C GLY A 137 -10.68 17.98 -22.64
N VAL A 138 -10.22 18.81 -23.58
CA VAL A 138 -9.80 18.30 -24.88
C VAL A 138 -8.47 17.57 -24.68
N SER A 139 -8.52 16.23 -24.62
CA SER A 139 -7.37 15.34 -24.49
C SER A 139 -6.68 15.32 -23.13
N VAL A 140 -7.40 15.62 -22.03
CA VAL A 140 -6.89 15.49 -20.66
C VAL A 140 -7.71 14.47 -19.88
N LEU A 141 -7.08 13.36 -19.53
CA LEU A 141 -7.66 12.29 -18.74
C LEU A 141 -7.23 12.45 -17.27
N ARG A 142 -8.20 12.40 -16.36
CA ARG A 142 -7.96 12.33 -14.91
C ARG A 142 -8.26 10.92 -14.43
N MET A 143 -7.28 10.30 -13.79
CA MET A 143 -7.45 9.05 -13.07
C MET A 143 -7.34 9.31 -11.58
N THR A 144 -8.35 8.91 -10.83
CA THR A 144 -8.39 9.04 -9.38
C THR A 144 -8.34 7.66 -8.76
N ILE A 145 -7.35 7.40 -7.92
CA ILE A 145 -7.19 6.11 -7.22
C ILE A 145 -7.34 6.38 -5.73
N VAL A 146 -8.22 5.63 -5.07
CA VAL A 146 -8.44 5.67 -3.63
C VAL A 146 -8.10 4.30 -3.04
N VAL A 147 -7.21 4.29 -2.05
CA VAL A 147 -6.80 3.08 -1.32
C VAL A 147 -7.18 3.22 0.14
N GLU A 148 -7.82 2.21 0.70
CA GLU A 148 -8.37 2.24 2.05
C GLU A 148 -8.02 0.99 2.86
N ARG A 149 -7.64 1.16 4.12
CA ARG A 149 -7.40 0.05 5.03
C ARG A 149 -7.73 0.44 6.46
N GLY A 150 -8.80 -0.15 7.01
CA GLY A 150 -9.34 0.27 8.30
C GLY A 150 -9.78 1.73 8.24
N ASP A 151 -9.30 2.55 9.19
CA ASP A 151 -9.65 3.97 9.27
C ASP A 151 -8.71 4.88 8.43
N VAL A 152 -7.81 4.29 7.63
CA VAL A 152 -6.83 5.02 6.82
C VAL A 152 -7.27 5.00 5.36
N SER A 153 -7.51 6.17 4.79
CA SER A 153 -7.81 6.37 3.36
C SER A 153 -6.78 7.32 2.74
N ARG A 154 -6.33 7.01 1.53
CA ARG A 154 -5.48 7.88 0.72
C ARG A 154 -5.98 7.93 -0.71
N GLN A 155 -5.90 9.11 -1.30
CA GLN A 155 -6.32 9.38 -2.65
C GLN A 155 -5.17 10.05 -3.43
N VAL A 156 -5.04 9.68 -4.70
CA VAL A 156 -4.21 10.40 -5.67
C VAL A 156 -5.02 10.66 -6.93
N ALA A 157 -4.81 11.83 -7.53
CA ALA A 157 -5.32 12.14 -8.86
C ALA A 157 -4.13 12.29 -9.81
N LEU A 158 -4.14 11.51 -10.88
CA LEU A 158 -3.17 11.57 -11.96
C LEU A 158 -3.83 12.28 -13.13
N LEU A 159 -3.12 13.25 -13.70
CA LEU A 159 -3.53 13.92 -14.92
C LEU A 159 -2.61 13.48 -16.03
N TRP A 160 -3.19 13.00 -17.12
CA TRP A 160 -2.48 12.69 -18.34
C TRP A 160 -3.05 13.50 -19.48
N SER A 161 -2.18 14.08 -20.29
CA SER A 161 -2.57 14.78 -21.52
C SER A 161 -1.90 14.09 -22.69
N ARG A 162 -2.63 13.95 -23.80
CA ARG A 162 -2.05 13.46 -25.05
C ARG A 162 -0.86 14.37 -25.44
N PRO A 163 0.30 13.80 -25.80
CA PRO A 163 1.44 14.58 -26.29
C PRO A 163 1.13 15.31 -27.60
#